data_AF-A0A1F6ZCH1-F1
#
_entry.id   AF-A0A1F6ZCH1-F1
#
_cell.length_a   1.000
_cell.length_b   1.000
_cell.length_c   1.000
_cell.angle_alpha   90.00
_cell.angle_beta   90.00
_cell.angle_gamma   90.00
#
_symmetry.space_group_name_H-M   'P 1'
#
loop_
_entity.id
_entity.type
_entity.pdbx_description
1 polymer ?
#
loop_
_entity_poly.entity_id
_entity_poly.type
_entity_poly.pdbx_seq_one_letter_code
_entity_poly.pdbx_strand_id
1 'polypeptide(L)'
;MDFLFHKLSEKDREEIKKQVDSILQSFSKKLSEIKKDIGESNIEREKFERDEDGNPSELSREIMFGNAPEKNKDFIIGERKKW
;
A
#
# COMPACT_ATOMS: atom_id res chain seq x y z
N MET A 1 4.01 -0.16 -20.89
CA MET A 1 4.40 0.53 -19.64
C MET A 1 4.57 -0.55 -18.58
N ASP A 2 5.77 -0.71 -18.02
CA ASP A 2 6.00 -1.60 -16.87
C ASP A 2 5.77 -0.77 -15.60
N PHE A 3 4.60 -0.92 -14.97
CA PHE A 3 4.21 -0.22 -13.73
C PHE A 3 4.79 -0.87 -12.46
N LEU A 4 5.83 -1.69 -12.61
CA LEU A 4 6.35 -2.50 -11.51
C LEU A 4 7.41 -1.71 -10.73
N PHE A 5 7.34 -1.81 -9.40
CA PHE A 5 8.30 -1.21 -8.47
C PHE A 5 9.75 -1.68 -8.72
N HIS A 6 9.92 -2.91 -9.20
CA HIS A 6 11.19 -3.43 -9.70
C HIS A 6 10.98 -4.31 -10.93
N LYS A 7 12.07 -4.57 -11.65
CA LYS A 7 12.05 -5.51 -12.77
C LYS A 7 11.76 -6.92 -12.23
N LEU A 8 10.88 -7.63 -12.94
CA LEU A 8 10.62 -9.04 -12.69
C LEU A 8 11.23 -9.85 -13.81
N SER A 9 11.84 -10.99 -13.46
CA SER A 9 12.21 -11.99 -14.46
C SER A 9 10.96 -12.68 -15.01
N GLU A 10 11.04 -13.27 -16.20
CA GLU A 10 9.92 -14.04 -16.77
C GLU A 10 9.50 -15.19 -15.86
N LYS A 11 10.48 -15.83 -15.20
CA LYS A 11 10.21 -16.89 -14.22
C LYS A 11 9.39 -16.38 -13.03
N ASP A 12 9.76 -15.23 -12.47
CA ASP A 12 9.04 -14.64 -11.34
C ASP A 12 7.62 -14.22 -11.75
N ARG A 13 7.44 -13.68 -12.96
CA ARG A 13 6.13 -13.33 -13.50
C ARG A 13 5.22 -14.56 -13.60
N GLU A 14 5.73 -15.67 -14.11
CA GLU A 14 4.97 -16.92 -14.21
C GLU A 14 4.62 -17.51 -12.83
N GLU A 15 5.55 -17.45 -11.88
CA GLU A 15 5.33 -17.94 -10.53
C GLU A 15 4.28 -17.10 -9.78
N ILE A 16 4.39 -15.77 -9.84
CA ILE A 16 3.39 -14.84 -9.28
C ILE A 16 2.02 -15.12 -9.89
N LYS A 17 1.95 -15.31 -11.22
CA LYS A 17 0.68 -15.60 -11.89
C LYS A 17 0.02 -16.86 -11.35
N LYS A 18 0.77 -17.96 -11.20
CA LYS A 18 0.25 -19.22 -10.62
C LYS A 18 -0.24 -19.03 -9.18
N GLN A 19 0.51 -18.27 -8.37
CA GLN A 19 0.11 -17.98 -6.99
C GLN A 19 -1.19 -17.17 -6.94
N VAL A 20 -1.30 -16.13 -7.76
CA VAL A 20 -2.51 -15.30 -7.87
C VAL A 20 -3.72 -16.14 -8.29
N ASP A 21 -3.57 -16.95 -9.33
CA ASP A 21 -4.65 -17.83 -9.82
C ASP A 21 -5.12 -18.79 -8.71
N SER A 22 -4.18 -19.38 -7.96
CA SER A 22 -4.50 -20.25 -6.82
C SER A 22 -5.23 -19.51 -5.70
N ILE A 23 -4.79 -18.29 -5.36
CA ILE A 23 -5.44 -17.47 -4.33
C ILE A 23 -6.87 -17.15 -4.76
N LEU A 24 -7.07 -16.65 -5.97
CA LEU A 24 -8.38 -16.29 -6.51
C LEU A 24 -9.33 -17.48 -6.55
N GLN A 25 -8.87 -18.65 -7.01
CA GLN A 25 -9.68 -19.86 -7.02
C GLN A 25 -10.06 -20.30 -5.61
N SER A 26 -9.10 -20.33 -4.68
CA SER A 26 -9.36 -20.74 -3.30
C SER A 26 -10.31 -19.78 -2.57
N PHE A 27 -10.16 -18.49 -2.81
CA PHE A 27 -11.02 -17.45 -2.26
C PHE A 27 -12.43 -17.53 -2.84
N SER A 28 -12.56 -17.65 -4.17
CA SER A 28 -13.84 -17.80 -4.86
C SER A 28 -14.60 -19.05 -4.40
N LYS A 29 -13.90 -20.17 -4.24
CA LYS A 29 -14.49 -21.40 -3.69
C LYS A 29 -15.03 -21.18 -2.28
N LYS A 30 -14.22 -20.62 -1.38
CA LYS A 30 -14.64 -20.32 0.00
C LYS A 30 -15.82 -19.35 0.05
N LEU A 31 -15.82 -18.32 -0.79
CA LEU A 31 -16.93 -17.39 -0.90
C LEU A 31 -18.23 -18.09 -1.35
N SER A 32 -18.15 -19.02 -2.30
CA SER A 32 -19.32 -19.76 -2.79
C SER A 32 -19.96 -20.68 -1.73
N GLU A 33 -19.19 -21.09 -0.72
CA GLU A 33 -19.68 -21.93 0.38
C GLU A 33 -20.49 -21.11 1.41
N ILE A 34 -20.40 -19.78 1.38
CA ILE A 34 -21.13 -18.87 2.26
C ILE A 34 -22.58 -18.78 1.76
N LYS A 35 -23.50 -19.46 2.46
CA LYS A 35 -24.93 -19.54 2.10
C LYS A 35 -25.79 -18.40 2.67
N LYS A 36 -25.19 -17.47 3.42
CA LYS A 36 -25.91 -16.38 4.08
C LYS A 36 -25.49 -15.04 3.49
N ASP A 37 -26.47 -14.16 3.37
CA ASP A 37 -26.22 -12.75 3.11
C ASP A 37 -25.44 -12.18 4.30
N ILE A 38 -24.17 -11.87 4.08
CA ILE A 38 -23.32 -11.27 5.11
C ILE A 38 -23.64 -9.77 5.07
N GLY A 39 -24.38 -9.29 6.08
CA GLY A 39 -24.63 -7.86 6.23
C GLY A 39 -23.32 -7.08 6.27
N GLU A 40 -23.34 -5.85 5.77
CA GLU A 40 -22.15 -5.02 5.73
C GLU A 40 -21.54 -4.83 7.13
N SER A 41 -20.26 -5.17 7.26
CA SER A 41 -19.47 -4.95 8.46
C SER A 41 -18.98 -3.50 8.49
N ASN A 42 -19.90 -2.54 8.60
CA ASN A 42 -19.54 -1.13 8.70
C ASN A 42 -19.38 -0.73 10.15
N ILE A 43 -18.31 0.01 10.45
CA ILE A 43 -18.17 0.72 11.72
C ILE A 43 -18.69 2.13 11.47
N GLU A 44 -19.91 2.39 11.91
CA GLU A 44 -20.45 3.76 11.92
C GLU A 44 -19.73 4.59 12.97
N ARG A 45 -19.19 5.74 12.56
CA ARG A 45 -18.52 6.68 13.46
C ARG A 45 -19.21 8.03 13.35
N GLU A 46 -19.67 8.55 14.48
CA GLU A 46 -20.26 9.89 14.57
C GLU A 46 -19.26 11.00 14.22
N LYS A 47 -17.97 10.77 14.50
CA LYS A 47 -16.88 11.72 14.21
C LYS A 47 -15.77 11.01 13.45
N PHE A 48 -15.46 11.54 12.27
CA PHE A 48 -14.38 11.06 11.39
C PHE A 48 -13.44 12.19 10.95
N GLU A 49 -13.81 13.43 11.23
CA GLU A 49 -13.04 14.63 10.91
C GLU A 49 -12.21 15.06 12.12
N ARG A 50 -11.10 15.75 11.84
CA ARG A 50 -10.23 16.35 12.86
C ARG A 50 -10.20 17.84 12.62
N ASP A 51 -10.34 18.61 13.69
CA ASP A 51 -10.19 20.07 13.65
C ASP A 51 -8.81 20.47 13.13
N GLU A 52 -8.77 21.53 12.31
CA GLU A 52 -7.52 22.03 11.70
C GLU A 52 -6.63 22.81 12.69
N ASP A 53 -7.16 23.15 13.87
CA ASP A 53 -6.51 24.01 14.89
C ASP A 53 -5.41 23.31 15.72
N GLY A 54 -4.57 22.49 15.07
CA GLY A 54 -3.50 21.74 15.71
C GLY A 54 -2.21 22.55 15.89
N ASN A 55 -1.52 22.34 17.02
CA ASN A 55 -0.12 22.77 17.18
C ASN A 55 0.82 21.69 16.63
N PRO A 56 1.60 21.96 15.57
CA PRO A 56 2.54 20.98 15.05
C PRO A 56 3.64 20.70 16.07
N SER A 57 3.95 19.43 16.29
CA SER A 57 5.14 19.04 17.05
C SER A 57 6.41 19.34 16.25
N GLU A 58 7.52 19.58 16.93
CA GLU A 58 8.81 19.74 16.26
C GLU A 58 9.18 18.45 15.50
N LEU A 59 9.56 18.62 14.23
CA LEU A 59 9.92 17.52 13.36
C LEU A 59 11.43 17.26 13.43
N SER A 60 11.81 16.06 13.86
CA SER A 60 13.20 15.61 13.75
C SER A 60 13.54 15.32 12.29
N ARG A 61 14.38 16.16 11.67
CA ARG A 61 14.88 15.94 10.29
C ARG A 61 15.66 14.64 10.16
N GLU A 62 16.37 14.23 11.21
CA GLU A 62 17.11 12.98 11.24
C GLU A 62 16.18 11.77 11.11
N ILE A 63 15.09 11.75 11.88
CA ILE A 63 14.08 10.69 11.80
C ILE A 63 13.38 10.75 10.44
N MET A 64 12.99 11.96 9.99
CA MET A 64 12.27 12.14 8.73
C MET A 64 13.04 11.60 7.53
N PHE A 65 14.34 11.90 7.45
CA PHE A 65 15.16 11.50 6.32
C PHE A 65 15.94 10.21 6.58
N GLY A 66 15.92 9.65 7.79
CA GLY A 66 16.71 8.48 8.23
C GLY A 66 16.74 7.33 7.22
N ASN A 67 15.57 6.96 6.71
CA ASN A 67 15.38 5.81 5.83
C ASN A 67 15.41 6.14 4.32
N ALA A 68 15.64 7.40 3.93
CA ALA A 68 15.66 7.77 2.52
C ALA A 68 16.93 7.23 1.84
N PRO A 69 16.82 6.60 0.65
CA PRO A 69 17.95 5.99 -0.05
C PRO A 69 18.98 7.03 -0.52
N GLU A 70 18.52 8.19 -0.98
CA GLU A 70 19.36 9.34 -1.32
C GLU A 70 18.79 10.61 -0.67
N LYS A 71 19.64 11.34 0.05
CA LYS A 71 19.23 12.52 0.82
C LYS A 71 20.39 13.48 1.05
N ASN A 72 20.04 14.73 1.34
CA ASN A 72 20.87 15.70 2.03
C ASN A 72 20.25 16.01 3.41
N LYS A 73 20.85 16.91 4.18
CA LYS A 73 20.37 17.40 5.47
C LYS A 73 18.94 17.94 5.42
N ASP A 74 18.53 18.46 4.27
CA ASP A 74 17.29 19.23 4.14
C ASP A 74 16.26 18.64 3.16
N PHE A 75 16.63 17.65 2.34
CA PHE A 75 15.73 17.09 1.33
C PHE A 75 16.11 15.67 0.87
N ILE A 76 15.10 14.94 0.36
CA ILE A 76 15.25 13.65 -0.32
C ILE A 76 15.57 13.92 -1.79
N ILE A 77 16.54 13.19 -2.35
CA ILE A 77 16.93 13.29 -3.75
C ILE A 77 16.17 12.23 -4.54
N GLY A 78 15.44 12.65 -5.57
CA GLY A 78 14.69 11.77 -6.46
C GLY A 78 15.13 11.92 -7.92
N GLU A 79 14.84 10.90 -8.74
CA GLU A 79 15.15 10.93 -10.17
C GLU A 79 14.35 12.04 -10.90
N ARG A 80 15.02 12.83 -11.75
CA ARG A 80 14.35 13.84 -12.58
C ARG A 80 13.44 13.18 -13.63
N LYS A 81 12.19 13.66 -13.73
CA LYS A 81 11.21 13.31 -14.79
C LYS A 81 10.74 11.84 -14.84
N LYS A 82 10.84 11.10 -13.73
CA LYS A 82 10.19 9.79 -13.58
C LYS A 82 9.11 9.87 -12.50
N TRP A 83 7.99 10.49 -12.87
CA TRP A 83 6.71 10.43 -12.16
C TRP A 83 5.65 10.07 -13.19
#